data_AF-A0A4R9K281-F1
#
_entry.id   AF-A0A4R9K281-F1
#
_cell.length_a   1.000
_cell.length_b   1.000
_cell.length_c   1.000
_cell.angle_alpha   90.00
_cell.angle_beta   90.00
_cell.angle_gamma   90.00
#
_symmetry.space_group_name_H-M   'P 1'
#
loop_
_entity.id
_entity.type
_entity.pdbx_description
1 polymer ?
#
loop_
_entity_poly.entity_id
_entity_poly.type
_entity_poly.pdbx_seq_one_letter_code
_entity_poly.pdbx_strand_id
1 'polypeptide(L)'
;MKKVISTIQNALEYLDKLGPQKSFQLFRNLGYEALFSISEKVDHKSLLFLSQNLSEQEIVSLLQSIQESILVDLIQNTVPSDLVFYVKHLGLKDLKLLAESISPSDVSKINSTIGSKTIVEILTNIGPHSALAYLDAIGVDSFLELTKSLPVKDFVPLTKALTPQECAEWIRKRSISEIPALLKALGTKNAIGLLQQVGFQKVLSILSVLNQDELVHLIHTLNKMKLPSVRKPAAKKSKPTKTEKRAGKRKR
;
A
#
# COMPACT_ATOMS: atom_id res chain seq x y z
N MET A 1 -1.71 16.30 44.73
CA MET A 1 -1.85 17.74 44.37
C MET A 1 -1.22 18.09 43.02
N LYS A 2 0.08 17.81 42.75
CA LYS A 2 0.69 18.11 41.44
C LYS A 2 -0.02 17.50 40.22
N LYS A 3 -0.42 16.22 40.32
CA LYS A 3 -1.13 15.49 39.24
C LYS A 3 -2.50 16.13 38.92
N VAL A 4 -3.25 16.54 39.95
CA VAL A 4 -4.58 17.17 39.80
C VAL A 4 -4.45 18.56 39.16
N ILE A 5 -3.44 19.34 39.54
CA ILE A 5 -3.19 20.68 38.97
C ILE A 5 -2.79 20.57 37.50
N SER A 6 -1.93 19.62 37.12
CA SER A 6 -1.56 19.41 35.70
C SER A 6 -2.75 18.93 34.86
N THR A 7 -3.63 18.09 35.40
CA THR A 7 -4.84 17.64 34.70
C THR A 7 -5.81 18.80 34.45
N ILE A 8 -5.99 19.69 35.43
CA ILE A 8 -6.85 20.87 35.30
C ILE A 8 -6.25 21.87 34.31
N GLN A 9 -4.94 22.10 34.34
CA GLN A 9 -4.26 22.97 33.37
C GLN A 9 -4.40 22.44 31.94
N ASN A 10 -4.16 21.15 31.71
CA ASN A 10 -4.33 20.54 30.38
C ASN A 10 -5.80 20.60 29.91
N ALA A 11 -6.77 20.38 30.81
CA ALA A 11 -8.20 20.49 30.48
C ALA A 11 -8.61 21.92 30.11
N LEU A 12 -8.08 22.92 30.81
CA LEU A 12 -8.29 24.33 30.48
C LEU A 12 -7.64 24.70 29.15
N GLU A 13 -6.44 24.18 28.86
CA GLU A 13 -5.75 24.40 27.59
C GLU A 13 -6.52 23.75 26.42
N TYR A 14 -7.09 22.56 26.60
CA TYR A 14 -8.00 21.97 25.61
C TYR A 14 -9.22 22.84 25.36
N LEU A 15 -9.86 23.36 26.41
CA LEU A 15 -11.02 24.25 26.27
C LEU A 15 -10.67 25.56 25.56
N ASP A 16 -9.50 26.13 25.84
CA ASP A 16 -9.01 27.36 25.21
C ASP A 16 -8.66 27.15 23.73
N LYS A 17 -7.99 26.03 23.40
CA LYS A 17 -7.47 25.76 22.06
C LYS A 17 -8.45 25.09 21.10
N LEU A 18 -9.37 24.26 21.61
CA LEU A 18 -10.42 23.60 20.81
C LEU A 18 -11.72 24.38 20.80
N GLY A 19 -11.90 25.27 21.78
CA GLY A 19 -13.15 25.95 22.05
C GLY A 19 -14.15 25.06 22.80
N PRO A 20 -15.03 25.67 23.61
CA PRO A 20 -15.96 24.94 24.47
C PRO A 20 -16.88 23.99 23.69
N GLN A 21 -17.37 24.40 22.51
CA GLN A 21 -18.31 23.58 21.73
C GLN A 21 -17.71 22.22 21.34
N LYS A 22 -16.51 22.21 20.75
CA LYS A 22 -15.85 20.97 20.28
C LYS A 22 -15.45 20.09 21.46
N SER A 23 -14.92 20.68 22.53
CA SER A 23 -14.60 19.94 23.77
C SER A 23 -15.84 19.27 24.34
N PHE A 24 -16.94 20.01 24.53
CA PHE A 24 -18.19 19.46 25.06
C PHE A 24 -18.77 18.35 24.19
N GLN A 25 -18.70 18.49 22.88
CA GLN A 25 -19.18 17.48 21.93
C GLN A 25 -18.37 16.18 22.00
N LEU A 26 -17.03 16.28 22.08
CA LEU A 26 -16.17 15.11 22.28
C LEU A 26 -16.48 14.42 23.62
N PHE A 27 -16.61 15.18 24.71
CA PHE A 27 -16.99 14.62 26.02
C PHE A 27 -18.36 13.93 25.98
N ARG A 28 -19.33 14.50 25.27
CA ARG A 28 -20.67 13.91 25.15
C ARG A 28 -20.68 12.60 24.38
N ASN A 29 -19.92 12.51 23.28
CA ASN A 29 -20.00 11.37 22.37
C ASN A 29 -19.09 10.19 22.79
N LEU A 30 -17.98 10.48 23.47
CA LEU A 30 -16.98 9.48 23.87
C LEU A 30 -17.05 9.09 25.34
N GLY A 31 -17.69 9.93 26.15
CA GLY A 31 -17.65 9.82 27.61
C GLY A 31 -16.32 10.31 28.18
N TYR A 32 -16.36 10.67 29.47
CA TYR A 32 -15.19 11.18 30.18
C TYR A 32 -14.10 10.11 30.35
N GLU A 33 -14.46 8.85 30.53
CA GLU A 33 -13.51 7.78 30.86
C GLU A 33 -12.54 7.47 29.71
N ALA A 34 -13.03 7.34 28.47
CA ALA A 34 -12.20 7.03 27.31
C ALA A 34 -11.22 8.17 26.98
N LEU A 35 -11.71 9.41 26.97
CA LEU A 35 -10.88 10.59 26.75
C LEU A 35 -9.84 10.76 27.85
N PHE A 36 -10.24 10.54 29.11
CA PHE A 36 -9.34 10.63 30.25
C PHE A 36 -8.24 9.56 30.18
N SER A 37 -8.61 8.30 29.93
CA SER A 37 -7.66 7.18 29.83
C SER A 37 -6.58 7.44 28.78
N ILE A 38 -6.98 7.91 27.59
CA ILE A 38 -6.04 8.23 26.52
C ILE A 38 -5.19 9.45 26.88
N SER A 39 -5.78 10.47 27.51
CA SER A 39 -5.04 11.66 27.97
C SER A 39 -4.01 11.38 29.06
N GLU A 40 -4.18 10.30 29.83
CA GLU A 40 -3.19 9.87 30.82
C GLU A 40 -2.02 9.11 30.17
N LYS A 41 -2.28 8.39 29.07
CA LYS A 41 -1.31 7.51 28.41
C LYS A 41 -0.55 8.20 27.28
N VAL A 42 -1.16 9.17 26.60
CA VAL A 42 -0.58 9.84 25.43
C VAL A 42 -0.16 11.26 25.80
N ASP A 43 0.92 11.75 25.19
CA ASP A 43 1.38 13.10 25.43
C ASP A 43 0.34 14.15 25.00
N HIS A 44 0.22 15.20 25.82
CA HIS A 44 -0.77 16.25 25.63
C HIS A 44 -0.64 16.97 24.28
N LYS A 45 0.60 17.14 23.77
CA LYS A 45 0.83 17.89 22.54
C LYS A 45 0.31 17.13 21.33
N SER A 46 0.55 15.82 21.26
CA SER A 46 0.02 14.97 20.19
C SER A 46 -1.50 14.97 20.18
N LEU A 47 -2.14 14.77 21.34
CA LEU A 47 -3.59 14.80 21.44
C LEU A 47 -4.19 16.15 21.05
N LEU A 48 -3.57 17.25 21.47
CA LEU A 48 -4.01 18.59 21.09
C LEU A 48 -3.87 18.81 19.59
N PHE A 49 -2.74 18.41 19.00
CA PHE A 49 -2.51 18.53 17.57
C PHE A 49 -3.54 17.74 16.76
N LEU A 50 -3.79 16.46 17.12
CA LEU A 50 -4.80 15.62 16.49
C LEU A 50 -6.18 16.27 16.61
N SER A 51 -6.52 16.75 17.80
CA SER A 51 -7.82 17.38 18.08
C SER A 51 -8.03 18.69 17.31
N GLN A 52 -6.97 19.44 17.00
CA GLN A 52 -7.08 20.66 16.19
C GLN A 52 -7.22 20.38 14.69
N ASN A 53 -6.61 19.29 14.22
CA ASN A 53 -6.48 19.02 12.78
C ASN A 53 -7.49 18.00 12.24
N LEU A 54 -8.15 17.25 13.13
CA LEU A 54 -9.24 16.33 12.83
C LEU A 54 -10.58 16.91 13.24
N SER A 55 -11.62 16.57 12.50
CA SER A 55 -13.01 16.81 12.86
C SER A 55 -13.42 15.94 14.05
N GLU A 56 -14.48 16.36 14.74
CA GLU A 56 -15.08 15.58 15.82
C GLU A 56 -15.44 14.16 15.38
N GLN A 57 -16.04 14.02 14.20
CA GLN A 57 -16.46 12.72 13.66
C GLN A 57 -15.28 11.81 13.37
N GLU A 58 -14.17 12.33 12.84
CA GLU A 58 -12.94 11.56 12.62
C GLU A 58 -12.36 11.05 13.94
N ILE A 59 -12.28 11.91 14.96
CA ILE A 59 -11.77 11.55 16.29
C ILE A 59 -12.66 10.47 16.92
N VAL A 60 -13.98 10.68 16.92
CA VAL A 60 -14.95 9.72 17.48
C VAL A 60 -14.84 8.38 16.76
N SER A 61 -14.78 8.39 15.43
CA SER A 61 -14.72 7.17 14.65
C SER A 61 -13.43 6.39 14.88
N LEU A 62 -12.28 7.06 15.02
CA LEU A 62 -11.01 6.40 15.34
C LEU A 62 -11.08 5.68 16.67
N LEU A 63 -11.55 6.39 17.71
CA LEU A 63 -11.66 5.89 19.07
C LEU A 63 -12.62 4.71 19.20
N GLN A 64 -13.68 4.69 18.41
CA GLN A 64 -14.65 3.59 18.40
C GLN A 64 -14.20 2.41 17.54
N SER A 65 -13.38 2.64 16.52
CA SER A 65 -13.02 1.61 15.53
C SER A 65 -11.77 0.82 15.93
N ILE A 66 -10.80 1.49 16.55
CA ILE A 66 -9.49 0.94 16.92
C ILE A 66 -9.44 0.75 18.43
N GLN A 67 -8.90 -0.39 18.89
CA GLN A 67 -8.74 -0.65 20.32
C GLN A 67 -7.83 0.40 20.97
N GLU A 68 -8.17 0.80 22.21
CA GLU A 68 -7.46 1.88 22.91
C GLU A 68 -5.95 1.64 23.01
N SER A 69 -5.53 0.42 23.35
CA SER A 69 -4.10 0.06 23.45
C SER A 69 -3.35 0.32 22.14
N ILE A 70 -3.90 -0.15 21.03
CA ILE A 70 -3.33 0.02 19.69
C ILE A 70 -3.28 1.51 19.31
N LEU A 71 -4.36 2.25 19.60
CA LEU A 71 -4.41 3.68 19.28
C LEU A 71 -3.39 4.48 20.09
N VAL A 72 -3.24 4.17 21.38
CA VAL A 72 -2.21 4.78 22.24
C VAL A 72 -0.82 4.53 21.67
N ASP A 73 -0.49 3.27 21.35
CA ASP A 73 0.80 2.91 20.80
C ASP A 73 1.05 3.61 19.45
N LEU A 74 0.03 3.68 18.61
CA LEU A 74 0.12 4.32 17.30
C LEU A 74 0.36 5.82 17.42
N ILE A 75 -0.35 6.51 18.33
CA ILE A 75 -0.15 7.96 18.55
C ILE A 75 1.24 8.23 19.15
N GLN A 76 1.72 7.39 20.05
CA GLN A 76 3.04 7.59 20.68
C GLN A 76 4.21 7.36 19.71
N ASN A 77 4.06 6.46 18.74
CA ASN A 77 5.13 6.07 17.83
C ASN A 77 5.04 6.71 16.43
N THR A 78 4.01 7.52 16.18
CA THR A 78 3.77 8.18 14.90
C THR A 78 3.77 9.69 15.07
N VAL A 79 4.37 10.40 14.12
CA VAL A 79 4.31 11.86 14.11
C VAL A 79 2.84 12.29 13.94
N PRO A 80 2.31 13.22 14.77
CA PRO A 80 0.90 13.60 14.73
C PRO A 80 0.41 14.08 13.35
N SER A 81 1.26 14.75 12.57
CA SER A 81 0.94 15.18 11.20
C SER A 81 0.72 14.03 10.24
N ASP A 82 1.48 12.93 10.37
CA ASP A 82 1.32 11.75 9.52
C ASP A 82 0.03 11.02 9.88
N LEU A 83 -0.29 10.91 11.18
CA LEU A 83 -1.55 10.33 11.61
C LEU A 83 -2.75 11.13 11.07
N VAL A 84 -2.72 12.46 11.16
CA VAL A 84 -3.75 13.32 10.52
C VAL A 84 -3.84 13.03 9.02
N PHE A 85 -2.70 12.90 8.35
CA PHE A 85 -2.67 12.62 6.92
C PHE A 85 -3.34 11.29 6.58
N TYR A 86 -3.05 10.23 7.35
CA TYR A 86 -3.67 8.92 7.17
C TYR A 86 -5.18 8.96 7.41
N VAL A 87 -5.62 9.61 8.49
CA VAL A 87 -7.06 9.74 8.81
C VAL A 87 -7.83 10.42 7.67
N LYS A 88 -7.23 11.40 7.01
CA LYS A 88 -7.87 12.16 5.93
C LYS A 88 -7.88 11.46 4.59
N HIS A 89 -6.96 10.54 4.33
CA HIS A 89 -6.78 9.93 3.01
C HIS A 89 -7.02 8.42 2.97
N LEU A 90 -7.04 7.75 4.12
CA LEU A 90 -7.35 6.34 4.24
C LEU A 90 -8.73 6.17 4.88
N GLY A 91 -9.46 5.16 4.42
CA GLY A 91 -10.72 4.79 5.05
C GLY A 91 -10.49 4.23 6.46
N LEU A 92 -11.45 4.45 7.37
CA LEU A 92 -11.42 3.92 8.74
C LEU A 92 -11.18 2.40 8.81
N LYS A 93 -11.76 1.64 7.87
CA LYS A 93 -11.55 0.19 7.78
C LYS A 93 -10.09 -0.16 7.49
N ASP A 94 -9.48 0.56 6.56
CA ASP A 94 -8.10 0.32 6.15
C ASP A 94 -7.12 0.77 7.24
N LEU A 95 -7.39 1.90 7.89
CA LEU A 95 -6.65 2.38 9.05
C LEU A 95 -6.65 1.38 10.19
N LYS A 96 -7.83 0.85 10.53
CA LYS A 96 -7.97 -0.18 11.55
C LYS A 96 -7.14 -1.41 11.19
N LEU A 97 -7.31 -1.92 9.97
CA LEU A 97 -6.57 -3.08 9.49
C LEU A 97 -5.06 -2.88 9.60
N LEU A 98 -4.54 -1.74 9.14
CA LEU A 98 -3.11 -1.44 9.18
C LEU A 98 -2.60 -1.29 10.62
N ALA A 99 -3.36 -0.61 11.48
CA ALA A 99 -3.00 -0.43 12.90
C ALA A 99 -2.97 -1.76 13.67
N GLU A 100 -3.85 -2.70 13.32
CA GLU A 100 -3.89 -4.04 13.93
C GLU A 100 -2.84 -5.00 13.36
N SER A 101 -2.35 -4.74 12.14
CA SER A 101 -1.47 -5.68 11.41
C SER A 101 0.00 -5.29 11.42
N ILE A 102 0.34 -4.02 11.67
CA ILE A 102 1.71 -3.51 11.60
C ILE A 102 2.14 -3.05 12.98
N SER A 103 3.34 -3.46 13.42
CA SER A 103 3.87 -3.01 14.70
C SER A 103 4.10 -1.49 14.71
N PRO A 104 3.92 -0.80 15.85
CA PRO A 104 4.18 0.65 15.94
C PRO A 104 5.61 1.03 15.52
N SER A 105 6.60 0.19 15.81
CA SER A 105 7.99 0.38 15.38
C SER A 105 8.13 0.31 13.86
N ASP A 106 7.43 -0.63 13.20
CA ASP A 106 7.47 -0.74 11.75
C ASP A 106 6.74 0.43 11.10
N VAL A 107 5.58 0.87 11.64
CA VAL A 107 4.90 2.08 11.17
C VAL A 107 5.85 3.28 11.19
N SER A 108 6.57 3.49 12.30
CA SER A 108 7.54 4.58 12.43
C SER A 108 8.69 4.48 11.41
N LYS A 109 9.22 3.27 11.21
CA LYS A 109 10.28 2.98 10.24
C LYS A 109 9.82 3.20 8.79
N ILE A 110 8.63 2.75 8.44
CA ILE A 110 8.03 2.93 7.11
C ILE A 110 7.82 4.43 6.85
N ASN A 111 7.21 5.15 7.81
CA ASN A 111 6.94 6.59 7.68
C ASN A 111 8.22 7.40 7.49
N SER A 112 9.25 7.16 8.31
CA SER A 112 10.53 7.88 8.22
C SER A 112 11.30 7.56 6.94
N THR A 113 11.05 6.40 6.33
CA THR A 113 11.77 5.92 5.15
C THR A 113 11.18 6.44 3.84
N ILE A 114 9.86 6.34 3.66
CA ILE A 114 9.20 6.67 2.38
C ILE A 114 8.15 7.79 2.50
N GLY A 115 7.77 8.16 3.71
CA GLY A 115 6.83 9.25 3.96
C GLY A 115 5.35 8.85 3.76
N SER A 116 4.48 9.57 4.49
CA SER A 116 3.04 9.30 4.53
C SER A 116 2.33 9.43 3.18
N LYS A 117 2.77 10.34 2.32
CA LYS A 117 2.23 10.50 0.95
C LYS A 117 2.44 9.26 0.09
N THR A 118 3.66 8.73 0.06
CA THR A 118 4.00 7.54 -0.74
C THR A 118 3.29 6.30 -0.20
N ILE A 119 3.17 6.18 1.12
CA ILE A 119 2.40 5.09 1.76
C ILE A 119 0.95 5.12 1.30
N VAL A 120 0.28 6.27 1.41
CA VAL A 120 -1.10 6.43 0.94
C VAL A 120 -1.22 6.14 -0.55
N GLU A 121 -0.30 6.65 -1.38
CA GLU A 121 -0.32 6.39 -2.83
C GLU A 121 -0.22 4.89 -3.14
N ILE A 122 0.67 4.16 -2.47
CA ILE A 122 0.79 2.70 -2.62
C ILE A 122 -0.53 2.04 -2.18
N LEU A 123 -1.01 2.33 -0.97
CA LEU A 123 -2.22 1.73 -0.40
C LEU A 123 -3.46 1.98 -1.28
N THR A 124 -3.62 3.18 -1.84
CA THR A 124 -4.73 3.50 -2.76
C THR A 124 -4.63 2.72 -4.06
N ASN A 125 -3.43 2.43 -4.56
CA ASN A 125 -3.23 1.77 -5.85
C ASN A 125 -3.27 0.23 -5.78
N ILE A 126 -2.72 -0.38 -4.73
CA ILE A 126 -2.62 -1.84 -4.61
C ILE A 126 -3.58 -2.42 -3.56
N GLY A 127 -4.11 -1.58 -2.66
CA GLY A 127 -4.95 -1.96 -1.54
C GLY A 127 -4.15 -2.36 -0.30
N PRO A 128 -4.70 -2.13 0.91
CA PRO A 128 -4.01 -2.42 2.17
C PRO A 128 -3.73 -3.91 2.37
N HIS A 129 -4.66 -4.80 1.99
CA HIS A 129 -4.45 -6.25 2.08
C HIS A 129 -3.28 -6.73 1.24
N SER A 130 -3.17 -6.23 0.00
CA SER A 130 -2.04 -6.56 -0.87
C SER A 130 -0.74 -6.01 -0.29
N ALA A 131 -0.74 -4.76 0.18
CA ALA A 131 0.44 -4.15 0.80
C ALA A 131 0.93 -4.96 2.01
N LEU A 132 0.01 -5.40 2.88
CA LEU A 132 0.30 -6.28 4.01
C LEU A 132 0.85 -7.64 3.55
N ALA A 133 0.22 -8.27 2.57
CA ALA A 133 0.71 -9.54 2.04
C ALA A 133 2.15 -9.43 1.47
N TYR A 134 2.48 -8.29 0.86
CA TYR A 134 3.85 -7.99 0.46
C TYR A 134 4.77 -7.83 1.67
N LEU A 135 4.42 -6.97 2.62
CA LEU A 135 5.19 -6.77 3.86
C LEU A 135 5.47 -8.10 4.58
N ASP A 136 4.48 -8.97 4.70
CA ASP A 136 4.60 -10.29 5.34
C ASP A 136 5.51 -11.23 4.56
N ALA A 137 5.42 -11.22 3.23
CA ALA A 137 6.16 -12.16 2.38
C ALA A 137 7.65 -11.79 2.25
N ILE A 138 7.98 -10.50 2.13
CA ILE A 138 9.36 -10.05 1.88
C ILE A 138 10.02 -9.38 3.09
N GLY A 139 9.25 -9.05 4.12
CA GLY A 139 9.69 -8.30 5.30
C GLY A 139 9.72 -6.80 5.08
N VAL A 140 9.66 -6.05 6.18
CA VAL A 140 9.62 -4.57 6.20
C VAL A 140 10.86 -3.98 5.52
N ASP A 141 12.06 -4.50 5.80
CA ASP A 141 13.30 -3.98 5.22
C ASP A 141 13.32 -4.10 3.69
N SER A 142 12.98 -5.28 3.17
CA SER A 142 12.90 -5.52 1.73
C SER A 142 11.83 -4.66 1.07
N PHE A 143 10.66 -4.52 1.71
CA PHE A 143 9.61 -3.66 1.19
C PHE A 143 10.07 -2.20 1.09
N LEU A 144 10.79 -1.72 2.10
CA LEU A 144 11.32 -0.36 2.13
C LEU A 144 12.44 -0.13 1.12
N GLU A 145 13.31 -1.11 0.89
CA GLU A 145 14.34 -1.01 -0.14
C GLU A 145 13.73 -0.98 -1.55
N LEU A 146 12.71 -1.81 -1.82
CA LEU A 146 11.99 -1.78 -3.11
C LEU A 146 11.29 -0.44 -3.34
N THR A 147 10.55 0.05 -2.35
CA THR A 147 9.79 1.30 -2.47
C THR A 147 10.68 2.55 -2.52
N LYS A 148 11.89 2.49 -1.95
CA LYS A 148 12.91 3.54 -2.13
C LYS A 148 13.56 3.52 -3.51
N SER A 149 13.80 2.34 -4.06
CA SER A 149 14.51 2.17 -5.33
C SER A 149 13.60 2.28 -6.55
N LEU A 150 12.29 2.11 -6.37
CA LEU A 150 11.29 2.18 -7.43
C LEU A 150 10.30 3.31 -7.18
N PRO A 151 10.02 4.18 -8.17
CA PRO A 151 8.92 5.11 -8.05
C PRO A 151 7.58 4.34 -8.04
N VAL A 152 6.55 4.90 -7.39
CA VAL A 152 5.25 4.23 -7.21
C VAL A 152 4.63 3.79 -8.54
N LYS A 153 4.81 4.59 -9.60
CA LYS A 153 4.37 4.27 -10.97
C LYS A 153 4.95 2.96 -11.55
N ASP A 154 6.09 2.51 -11.04
CA ASP A 154 6.77 1.28 -11.47
C ASP A 154 6.55 0.14 -10.48
N PHE A 155 6.44 0.47 -9.18
CA PHE A 155 6.09 -0.49 -8.13
C PHE A 155 4.67 -1.06 -8.30
N VAL A 156 3.66 -0.21 -8.53
CA VAL A 156 2.25 -0.64 -8.64
C VAL A 156 2.02 -1.63 -9.81
N PRO A 157 2.58 -1.43 -11.02
CA PRO A 157 2.52 -2.43 -12.07
C PRO A 157 3.28 -3.72 -11.73
N LEU A 158 4.42 -3.62 -11.04
CA LEU A 158 5.19 -4.79 -10.60
C LEU A 158 4.36 -5.66 -9.66
N THR A 159 3.65 -5.06 -8.70
CA THR A 159 2.82 -5.82 -7.75
C THR A 159 1.63 -6.52 -8.39
N LYS A 160 1.26 -6.12 -9.62
CA LYS A 160 0.24 -6.80 -10.44
C LYS A 160 0.81 -7.91 -11.31
N ALA A 161 2.12 -7.90 -11.55
CA ALA A 161 2.82 -8.86 -12.38
C ALA A 161 3.46 -10.00 -11.57
N LEU A 162 3.84 -9.70 -10.33
CA LEU A 162 4.38 -10.66 -9.37
C LEU A 162 3.39 -10.84 -8.22
N THR A 163 3.32 -12.04 -7.68
CA THR A 163 2.71 -12.30 -6.38
C THR A 163 3.70 -11.99 -5.25
N PRO A 164 3.24 -11.76 -4.00
CA PRO A 164 4.12 -11.59 -2.85
C PRO A 164 5.13 -12.73 -2.69
N GLN A 165 4.70 -13.97 -2.93
CA GLN A 165 5.53 -15.18 -2.84
C GLN A 165 6.58 -15.24 -3.95
N GLU A 166 6.23 -14.86 -5.17
CA GLU A 166 7.18 -14.74 -6.27
C GLU A 166 8.21 -13.64 -6.00
N CYS A 167 7.78 -12.51 -5.42
CA CYS A 167 8.70 -11.45 -5.02
C CYS A 167 9.68 -11.95 -3.94
N ALA A 168 9.19 -12.66 -2.92
CA ALA A 168 10.02 -13.26 -1.88
C ALA A 168 11.01 -14.30 -2.45
N GLU A 169 10.54 -15.15 -3.37
CA GLU A 169 11.38 -16.13 -4.04
C GLU A 169 12.48 -15.47 -4.88
N TRP A 170 12.15 -14.38 -5.58
CA TRP A 170 13.13 -13.60 -6.35
C TRP A 170 14.21 -13.04 -5.43
N ILE A 171 13.82 -12.36 -4.35
CA ILE A 171 14.75 -11.77 -3.39
C ILE A 171 15.68 -12.84 -2.81
N ARG A 172 15.13 -14.01 -2.44
CA ARG A 172 15.90 -15.11 -1.85
C ARG A 172 16.90 -15.75 -2.82
N LYS A 173 16.53 -15.94 -4.08
CA LYS A 173 17.36 -16.64 -5.08
C LYS A 173 18.35 -15.73 -5.79
N ARG A 174 18.10 -14.43 -5.79
CA ARG A 174 18.83 -13.45 -6.58
C ARG A 174 19.32 -12.35 -5.65
N SER A 175 18.59 -11.25 -5.62
CA SER A 175 18.74 -10.15 -4.68
C SER A 175 17.55 -9.21 -4.91
N ILE A 176 17.23 -8.46 -3.88
CA ILE A 176 16.26 -7.36 -3.98
C ILE A 176 16.68 -6.31 -5.01
N SER A 177 17.98 -6.00 -5.11
CA SER A 177 18.48 -4.94 -5.98
C SER A 177 18.40 -5.29 -7.47
N GLU A 178 18.22 -6.57 -7.82
CA GLU A 178 18.04 -6.98 -9.22
C GLU A 178 16.68 -6.55 -9.80
N ILE A 179 15.63 -6.49 -8.98
CA ILE A 179 14.30 -6.09 -9.46
C ILE A 179 14.36 -4.65 -10.02
N PRO A 180 14.81 -3.63 -9.26
CA PRO A 180 14.94 -2.27 -9.78
C PRO A 180 15.88 -2.17 -10.98
N ALA A 181 16.99 -2.91 -10.96
CA ALA A 181 17.98 -2.83 -12.00
C ALA A 181 17.49 -3.47 -13.33
N LEU A 182 16.74 -4.57 -13.27
CA LEU A 182 16.03 -5.14 -14.42
C LEU A 182 14.98 -4.17 -14.99
N LEU A 183 14.18 -3.55 -14.12
CA LEU A 183 13.15 -2.58 -14.52
C LEU A 183 13.79 -1.35 -15.19
N LYS A 184 14.94 -0.89 -14.68
CA LYS A 184 15.70 0.23 -15.27
C LYS A 184 16.28 -0.13 -16.63
N ALA A 185 16.78 -1.35 -16.81
CA ALA A 185 17.43 -1.76 -18.05
C ALA A 185 16.44 -2.07 -19.19
N LEU A 186 15.31 -2.71 -18.86
CA LEU A 186 14.30 -3.08 -19.87
C LEU A 186 13.18 -2.05 -20.02
N GLY A 187 12.96 -1.23 -18.98
CA GLY A 187 11.74 -0.46 -18.80
C GLY A 187 10.62 -1.32 -18.21
N THR A 188 9.85 -0.74 -17.27
CA THR A 188 8.79 -1.41 -16.50
C THR A 188 7.82 -2.21 -17.36
N LYS A 189 7.34 -1.63 -18.47
CA LYS A 189 6.40 -2.30 -19.38
C LYS A 189 6.98 -3.56 -20.03
N ASN A 190 8.25 -3.51 -20.44
CA ASN A 190 8.89 -4.65 -21.08
C ASN A 190 9.27 -5.73 -20.07
N ALA A 191 9.75 -5.34 -18.89
CA ALA A 191 10.04 -6.28 -17.80
C ALA A 191 8.76 -7.04 -17.38
N ILE A 192 7.65 -6.32 -17.22
CA ILE A 192 6.35 -6.93 -16.91
C ILE A 192 5.86 -7.81 -18.07
N GLY A 193 6.00 -7.33 -19.32
CA GLY A 193 5.67 -8.11 -20.51
C GLY A 193 6.45 -9.43 -20.56
N LEU A 194 7.73 -9.41 -20.22
CA LEU A 194 8.58 -10.60 -20.12
C LEU A 194 8.05 -11.56 -19.06
N LEU A 195 7.75 -11.07 -17.85
CA LEU A 195 7.21 -11.88 -16.76
C LEU A 195 5.86 -12.53 -17.13
N GLN A 196 4.96 -11.78 -17.75
CA GLN A 196 3.64 -12.26 -18.12
C GLN A 196 3.65 -13.22 -19.31
N GLN A 197 4.53 -13.01 -20.29
CA GLN A 197 4.59 -13.84 -21.49
C GLN A 197 5.39 -15.12 -21.29
N VAL A 198 6.51 -15.03 -20.58
CA VAL A 198 7.42 -16.16 -20.35
C VAL A 198 7.02 -16.93 -19.08
N GLY A 199 6.51 -16.24 -18.07
CA GLY A 199 6.18 -16.78 -16.76
C GLY A 199 7.35 -16.67 -15.77
N PHE A 200 7.03 -16.37 -14.52
CA PHE A 200 8.01 -16.09 -13.46
C PHE A 200 9.12 -17.14 -13.34
N GLN A 201 8.78 -18.42 -13.19
CA GLN A 201 9.77 -19.49 -12.99
C GLN A 201 10.74 -19.62 -14.17
N LYS A 202 10.26 -19.41 -15.40
CA LYS A 202 11.10 -19.43 -16.59
C LYS A 202 11.99 -18.20 -16.68
N VAL A 203 11.48 -17.01 -16.36
CA VAL A 203 12.31 -15.79 -16.27
C VAL A 203 13.40 -15.95 -15.23
N LEU A 204 13.08 -16.51 -14.08
CA LEU A 204 14.04 -16.77 -13.01
C LEU A 204 15.13 -17.77 -13.44
N SER A 205 14.74 -18.79 -14.21
CA SER A 205 15.67 -19.78 -14.78
C SER A 205 16.57 -19.19 -15.88
N ILE A 206 16.03 -18.29 -16.70
CA ILE A 206 16.84 -17.53 -17.68
C ILE A 206 17.85 -16.67 -16.94
N LEU A 207 17.41 -15.96 -15.90
CA LEU A 207 18.27 -15.12 -15.08
C LEU A 207 19.34 -15.91 -14.31
N SER A 208 19.07 -17.17 -13.93
CA SER A 208 20.09 -18.00 -13.29
C SER A 208 21.21 -18.43 -14.25
N VAL A 209 20.95 -18.44 -15.56
CA VAL A 209 21.96 -18.73 -16.59
C VAL A 209 22.62 -17.46 -17.12
N LEU A 210 21.83 -16.40 -17.30
CA LEU A 210 22.27 -15.09 -17.76
C LEU A 210 22.12 -14.09 -16.63
N ASN A 211 23.22 -13.51 -16.16
CA ASN A 211 23.10 -12.39 -15.22
C ASN A 211 22.33 -11.22 -15.88
N GLN A 212 21.97 -10.21 -15.09
CA GLN A 212 21.15 -9.10 -15.59
C GLN A 212 21.77 -8.41 -16.82
N ASP A 213 23.08 -8.16 -16.80
CA ASP A 213 23.78 -7.45 -17.87
C ASP A 213 23.85 -8.31 -19.14
N GLU A 214 24.09 -9.61 -19.00
CA GLU A 214 24.06 -10.58 -20.09
C GLU A 214 22.67 -10.68 -20.73
N LEU A 215 21.60 -10.68 -19.91
CA LEU A 215 20.23 -10.69 -20.41
C LEU A 215 19.93 -9.43 -21.22
N VAL A 216 20.32 -8.26 -20.71
CA VAL A 216 20.12 -6.98 -21.40
C VAL A 216 20.91 -6.95 -22.72
N HIS A 217 22.16 -7.40 -22.69
CA HIS A 217 22.99 -7.51 -23.89
C HIS A 217 22.39 -8.47 -24.92
N LEU A 218 21.87 -9.62 -24.48
CA LEU A 218 21.19 -10.57 -25.34
C LEU A 218 19.94 -9.96 -25.98
N ILE A 219 19.10 -9.28 -25.21
CA ILE A 219 17.89 -8.61 -25.73
C ILE A 219 18.27 -7.54 -26.77
N HIS A 220 19.30 -6.75 -26.50
CA HIS A 220 19.78 -5.74 -27.44
C HIS A 220 20.34 -6.37 -28.73
N THR A 221 21.02 -7.51 -28.61
CA THR A 221 21.53 -8.27 -29.75
C THR A 221 20.39 -8.87 -30.58
N LEU A 222 19.39 -9.48 -29.94
CA LEU A 222 18.20 -10.03 -30.59
C LEU A 222 17.40 -8.96 -31.34
N ASN A 223 17.27 -7.76 -30.77
CA ASN A 223 16.59 -6.64 -31.43
C ASN A 223 17.29 -6.17 -32.72
N LYS A 224 18.62 -6.37 -32.82
CA LYS A 224 19.38 -6.07 -34.04
C LYS A 224 19.31 -7.19 -35.08
N MET A 225 18.91 -8.39 -34.68
CA MET A 225 18.76 -9.53 -35.60
C MET A 225 17.48 -9.41 -36.42
N LYS A 226 17.58 -9.70 -37.72
CA LYS A 226 16.41 -9.87 -38.59
C LYS A 226 15.83 -11.26 -38.37
N LEU A 227 15.11 -11.44 -37.27
CA LEU A 227 14.49 -12.71 -36.94
C LEU A 227 13.35 -13.02 -37.93
N PRO A 228 13.23 -14.26 -38.43
CA PRO A 228 12.10 -14.66 -39.24
C PRO A 228 10.80 -14.50 -38.43
N SER A 229 9.83 -13.77 -38.98
CA SER A 229 8.55 -13.52 -38.31
C SER A 229 7.83 -14.83 -38.01
N VAL A 230 7.76 -15.20 -36.73
CA VAL A 230 6.88 -16.28 -36.26
C VAL A 230 5.45 -15.78 -36.41
N ARG A 231 4.73 -16.25 -37.44
CA ARG A 231 3.31 -15.93 -37.61
C ARG A 231 2.57 -16.39 -36.34
N LYS A 232 1.94 -15.45 -35.62
CA LYS A 232 0.98 -15.78 -34.56
C LYS A 232 -0.01 -16.81 -35.11
N PRO A 233 -0.28 -17.92 -34.41
CA PRO A 233 -1.31 -18.86 -34.85
C PRO A 233 -2.61 -18.07 -35.01
N ALA A 234 -3.15 -18.08 -36.22
CA ALA A 234 -4.36 -17.34 -36.55
C ALA A 234 -5.45 -17.76 -35.57
N ALA A 235 -5.96 -16.81 -34.79
CA ALA A 235 -7.20 -16.99 -34.05
C ALA A 235 -8.23 -17.50 -35.06
N LYS A 236 -8.72 -18.72 -34.85
CA LYS A 236 -9.78 -19.32 -35.66
C LYS A 236 -10.94 -18.33 -35.67
N LYS A 237 -11.12 -17.61 -36.77
CA LYS A 237 -12.33 -16.83 -37.02
C LYS A 237 -13.48 -17.83 -36.98
N SER A 238 -14.28 -17.77 -35.91
CA SER A 238 -15.59 -18.40 -35.86
C SER A 238 -16.38 -17.89 -37.07
N LYS A 239 -16.60 -18.77 -38.05
CA LYS A 239 -17.49 -18.48 -39.17
C LYS A 239 -18.89 -18.20 -38.60
N PRO A 240 -19.56 -17.10 -38.96
CA PRO A 240 -20.94 -16.90 -38.60
C PRO A 240 -21.79 -17.95 -39.32
N THR A 241 -22.56 -18.70 -38.54
CA THR A 241 -23.56 -19.65 -39.01
C THR A 241 -24.55 -18.90 -39.90
N LYS A 242 -24.56 -19.21 -41.21
CA LYS A 242 -25.57 -18.72 -42.13
C LYS A 242 -26.91 -19.36 -41.74
N THR A 243 -27.83 -18.54 -41.23
CA THR A 243 -29.26 -18.82 -41.19
C THR A 243 -29.75 -19.19 -42.58
N GLU A 244 -30.19 -20.44 -42.75
CA GLU A 244 -30.88 -20.91 -43.94
C GLU A 244 -32.20 -20.15 -44.12
N LYS A 245 -32.27 -19.39 -45.22
CA LYS A 245 -33.53 -18.88 -45.78
C LYS A 245 -34.35 -20.07 -46.30
N ARG A 246 -35.40 -20.44 -45.57
CA ARG A 246 -36.50 -21.27 -46.11
C ARG A 246 -37.46 -20.39 -46.92
N ALA A 247 -37.40 -20.53 -48.24
CA ALA A 247 -38.49 -20.26 -49.19
C ALA A 247 -38.08 -20.92 -50.52
N GLY A 248 -38.83 -21.78 -51.19
CA GLY A 248 -40.17 -22.35 -51.05
C GLY A 248 -40.48 -23.11 -52.35
N LYS A 249 -41.50 -23.99 -52.36
CA LYS A 249 -42.30 -24.41 -53.54
C LYS A 249 -43.29 -25.51 -53.06
N ARG A 250 -44.57 -25.20 -52.79
CA ARG A 250 -45.74 -25.14 -53.69
C ARG A 250 -46.08 -26.45 -54.45
N LYS A 251 -47.28 -26.96 -54.14
CA LYS A 251 -48.24 -27.78 -54.90
C LYS A 251 -47.93 -29.26 -55.16
N ARG A 252 -48.74 -30.13 -54.55
CA ARG A 252 -49.84 -30.80 -55.24
C ARG A 252 -51.00 -31.02 -54.28
#